data_AF-A0AA92SAN0-F1
#
_entry.id   AF-A0AA92SAN0-F1
#
_cell.length_a   1.000
_cell.length_b   1.000
_cell.length_c   1.000
_cell.angle_alpha   90.00
_cell.angle_beta   90.00
_cell.angle_gamma   90.00
#
_symmetry.space_group_name_H-M   'P 1'
#
loop_
_entity.id
_entity.type
_entity.pdbx_description
1 polymer ?
#
loop_
_entity_poly.entity_id
_entity_poly.type
_entity_poly.pdbx_seq_one_letter_code
_entity_poly.pdbx_strand_id
1 'polypeptide(L)'
;MLSNKKIDTESLYVQTIGSIYHIWRLIYVKERNILAGFHTEDDAHKAEKALRQAGFSIIQIDRIGQFPGDGNEQILNPISGDFPSLGNLTLAGDFPSGRDASVMAAVNPDASGMADRGDDNLNRSVLLTAVVPEEQGDLATEIIRSYGGTI
;
A
#
# COMPACT_ATOMS: atom_id res chain seq x y z
N MET A 1 46.61 -53.22 -13.62
CA MET A 1 45.19 -53.26 -14.04
C MET A 1 44.51 -52.02 -13.47
N LEU A 2 44.41 -50.94 -14.24
CA LEU A 2 43.67 -49.74 -13.85
C LEU A 2 42.40 -49.68 -14.70
N SER A 3 41.28 -49.98 -14.06
CA SER A 3 39.95 -49.96 -14.68
C SER A 3 39.57 -48.50 -14.95
N ASN A 4 39.61 -48.10 -16.22
CA ASN A 4 39.08 -46.82 -16.67
C ASN A 4 37.56 -46.85 -16.57
N LYS A 5 37.04 -46.45 -15.40
CA LYS A 5 35.62 -46.23 -15.17
C LYS A 5 35.19 -45.02 -16.01
N LYS A 6 34.60 -45.25 -17.18
CA LYS A 6 33.97 -44.21 -18.00
C LYS A 6 32.97 -43.46 -17.11
N ILE A 7 33.25 -42.18 -16.88
CA ILE A 7 32.35 -41.29 -16.16
C ILE A 7 31.21 -40.97 -17.13
N ASP A 8 29.99 -41.30 -16.72
CA ASP A 8 28.80 -41.11 -17.53
C ASP A 8 28.40 -39.63 -17.48
N THR A 9 28.90 -38.87 -18.45
CA THR A 9 28.84 -37.40 -18.48
C THR A 9 27.40 -36.87 -18.55
N GLU A 10 26.47 -37.63 -19.13
CA GLU A 10 25.05 -37.26 -19.16
C GLU A 10 24.41 -37.29 -17.76
N SER A 11 24.75 -38.27 -16.93
CA SER A 11 24.26 -38.40 -15.55
C SER A 11 24.72 -37.24 -14.67
N LEU A 12 25.99 -36.84 -14.83
CA LEU A 12 26.56 -35.67 -14.16
C LEU A 12 25.91 -34.37 -14.61
N TYR A 13 25.61 -34.23 -15.92
CA TYR A 13 24.96 -33.04 -16.46
C TYR A 13 23.53 -32.88 -15.92
N VAL A 14 22.75 -33.98 -15.86
CA VAL A 14 21.39 -33.98 -15.31
C VAL A 14 21.38 -33.67 -13.80
N GLN A 15 22.31 -34.25 -13.02
CA GLN A 15 22.45 -33.92 -11.60
C GLN A 15 22.82 -32.45 -11.35
N THR A 16 23.76 -31.93 -12.13
CA THR A 16 24.24 -30.55 -11.98
C THR A 16 23.15 -29.56 -12.35
N ILE A 17 22.45 -29.79 -13.46
CA ILE A 17 21.33 -28.95 -13.89
C ILE A 17 20.17 -29.03 -12.90
N GLY A 18 19.82 -30.22 -12.40
CA GLY A 18 18.78 -30.39 -11.37
C GLY A 18 19.11 -29.65 -10.07
N SER A 19 20.37 -29.72 -9.62
CA SER A 19 20.86 -29.00 -8.44
C SER A 19 20.82 -27.49 -8.64
N ILE A 20 21.25 -27.01 -9.80
CA ILE A 20 21.19 -25.59 -10.18
C ILE A 20 19.73 -25.12 -10.20
N TYR A 21 18.81 -25.82 -10.87
CA TYR A 21 17.39 -25.43 -10.87
C TYR A 21 16.77 -25.45 -9.48
N HIS A 22 17.17 -26.38 -8.61
CA HIS A 22 16.71 -26.40 -7.22
C HIS A 22 17.23 -25.17 -6.45
N ILE A 23 18.50 -24.80 -6.65
CA ILE A 23 19.10 -23.59 -6.07
C ILE A 23 18.42 -22.32 -6.61
N TRP A 24 18.16 -22.21 -7.91
CA TRP A 24 17.42 -21.07 -8.50
C TRP A 24 15.97 -21.00 -8.02
N ARG A 25 15.32 -22.14 -7.80
CA ARG A 25 13.97 -22.20 -7.21
C ARG A 25 13.97 -21.76 -5.74
N LEU A 26 15.06 -21.96 -5.02
CA LEU A 26 15.25 -21.43 -3.67
C LEU A 26 15.56 -19.92 -3.66
N ILE A 27 16.09 -19.38 -4.77
CA ILE A 27 16.36 -17.93 -4.92
C ILE A 27 15.12 -17.18 -5.43
N TYR A 28 14.25 -17.83 -6.23
CA TYR A 28 13.04 -17.21 -6.76
C TYR A 28 11.89 -17.24 -5.73
N VAL A 29 11.87 -16.24 -4.86
CA VAL A 29 10.74 -15.98 -3.96
C VAL A 29 9.66 -15.24 -4.76
N LYS A 30 8.49 -15.87 -4.94
CA LYS A 30 7.31 -15.13 -5.43
C LYS A 30 6.89 -14.15 -4.35
N GLU A 31 6.52 -12.95 -4.76
CA GLU A 31 6.05 -11.89 -3.86
C GLU A 31 4.55 -11.68 -4.03
N ARG A 32 3.90 -11.28 -2.94
CA ARG A 32 2.50 -10.86 -2.89
C ARG A 32 2.43 -9.41 -2.45
N ASN A 33 1.73 -8.59 -3.22
CA ASN A 33 1.40 -7.22 -2.84
C ASN A 33 0.06 -7.20 -2.14
N ILE A 34 0.01 -6.65 -0.93
CA ILE A 34 -1.19 -6.50 -0.13
C ILE A 34 -1.48 -5.00 -0.01
N LEU A 35 -2.70 -4.60 -0.36
CA LEU A 35 -3.23 -3.26 -0.21
C LEU A 35 -4.39 -3.36 0.78
N ALA A 36 -4.29 -2.68 1.91
CA ALA A 36 -5.27 -2.80 2.99
C ALA A 36 -5.78 -1.44 3.45
N GLY A 37 -7.09 -1.22 3.39
CA GLY A 37 -7.74 -0.01 3.86
C GLY A 37 -8.03 -0.05 5.37
N PHE A 38 -7.80 1.06 6.06
CA PHE A 38 -8.10 1.30 7.47
C PHE A 38 -8.91 2.59 7.67
N HIS A 39 -9.73 2.62 8.73
CA HIS A 39 -10.49 3.81 9.12
C HIS A 39 -9.65 4.83 9.92
N THR A 40 -8.61 4.36 10.61
CA THR A 40 -7.74 5.21 11.43
C THR A 40 -6.28 4.91 11.16
N GLU A 41 -5.41 5.91 11.28
CA GLU A 41 -3.96 5.71 11.17
C GLU A 41 -3.41 4.89 12.34
N ASP A 42 -3.97 5.06 13.53
CA ASP A 42 -3.56 4.30 14.71
C ASP A 42 -3.68 2.80 14.50
N ASP A 43 -4.76 2.33 13.88
CA ASP A 43 -4.96 0.91 13.60
C ASP A 43 -4.03 0.40 12.50
N ALA A 44 -3.77 1.22 11.47
CA ALA A 44 -2.78 0.91 10.44
C ALA A 44 -1.36 0.80 11.04
N HIS A 45 -0.97 1.71 11.94
CA HIS A 45 0.34 1.66 12.62
C HIS A 45 0.48 0.47 13.57
N LYS A 46 -0.61 0.06 14.25
CA LYS A 46 -0.59 -1.18 15.05
C LYS A 46 -0.36 -2.40 14.14
N ALA A 47 -1.04 -2.46 12.99
CA ALA A 47 -0.84 -3.52 12.01
C ALA A 47 0.59 -3.52 11.44
N GLU A 48 1.11 -2.36 11.06
CA GLU A 48 2.50 -2.19 10.61
C GLU A 48 3.49 -2.72 11.66
N LYS A 49 3.32 -2.32 12.92
CA LYS A 49 4.20 -2.77 14.00
C LYS A 49 4.19 -4.30 14.16
N ALA A 50 3.00 -4.92 14.08
CA ALA A 50 2.87 -6.37 14.15
C ALA A 50 3.51 -7.08 12.94
N LEU A 51 3.33 -6.55 11.74
CA LEU A 51 3.98 -7.06 10.53
C LEU A 51 5.51 -6.95 10.60
N ARG A 52 6.04 -5.82 11.10
CA ARG A 52 7.49 -5.65 11.32
C ARG A 52 8.03 -6.63 12.35
N GLN A 53 7.27 -6.88 13.43
CA GLN A 53 7.64 -7.90 14.43
C GLN A 53 7.61 -9.33 13.87
N ALA A 54 6.75 -9.60 12.89
CA ALA A 54 6.71 -10.87 12.16
C ALA A 54 7.83 -11.02 11.11
N GLY A 55 8.64 -9.97 10.88
CA GLY A 55 9.80 -10.00 9.99
C GLY A 55 9.59 -9.36 8.62
N PHE A 56 8.43 -8.76 8.34
CA PHE A 56 8.18 -8.04 7.09
C PHE A 56 8.80 -6.64 7.13
N SER A 57 9.52 -6.25 6.08
CA SER A 57 10.27 -4.98 6.04
C SER A 57 9.67 -3.93 5.10
N ILE A 58 9.07 -4.36 3.99
CA ILE A 58 8.51 -3.50 2.94
C ILE A 58 7.05 -3.22 3.27
N ILE A 59 6.83 -2.15 4.05
CA ILE A 59 5.51 -1.71 4.49
C ILE A 59 5.47 -0.19 4.44
N GLN A 60 4.40 0.35 3.87
CA GLN A 60 4.12 1.79 3.75
C GLN A 60 2.68 2.05 4.20
N ILE A 61 2.46 3.18 4.86
CA ILE A 61 1.13 3.70 5.18
C ILE A 61 0.99 5.04 4.48
N ASP A 62 -0.10 5.20 3.73
CA ASP A 62 -0.43 6.41 2.98
C ASP A 62 -1.86 6.85 3.30
N ARG A 63 -2.12 8.15 3.22
CA ARG A 63 -3.50 8.65 3.15
C ARG A 63 -3.97 8.65 1.71
N ILE A 64 -5.19 8.15 1.50
CA ILE A 64 -5.86 8.18 0.20
C ILE A 64 -7.16 8.97 0.33
N GLY A 65 -7.44 9.77 -0.69
CA GLY A 65 -8.62 10.62 -0.75
C GLY A 65 -9.02 10.90 -2.19
N GLN A 66 -10.24 11.39 -2.37
CA GLN A 66 -10.73 11.81 -3.68
C GLN A 66 -9.94 13.01 -4.23
N PHE A 67 -9.50 13.89 -3.35
CA PHE A 67 -8.74 15.08 -3.69
C PHE A 67 -7.26 14.90 -3.31
N PRO A 68 -6.34 15.45 -4.11
CA PRO A 68 -4.91 15.39 -3.83
C PRO A 68 -4.55 16.12 -2.53
N GLY A 69 -3.47 15.69 -1.88
CA GLY A 69 -2.95 16.30 -0.65
C GLY A 69 -3.26 15.50 0.62
N ASP A 70 -2.50 15.75 1.68
CA ASP A 70 -2.63 15.05 2.98
C ASP A 70 -3.67 15.70 3.92
N GLY A 71 -4.37 16.72 3.41
CA GLY A 71 -5.25 17.60 4.17
C GLY A 71 -4.62 18.96 4.46
N ASN A 72 -5.39 19.85 5.06
CA ASN A 72 -4.95 21.19 5.44
C ASN A 72 -4.90 21.32 6.97
N GLU A 73 -3.70 21.29 7.53
CA GLU A 73 -3.46 21.49 8.96
C GLU A 73 -3.22 22.98 9.32
N GLN A 74 -3.16 23.86 8.33
CA GLN A 74 -2.90 25.28 8.56
C GLN A 74 -4.16 25.97 9.08
N ILE A 75 -3.98 26.79 10.12
CA ILE A 75 -5.02 27.70 10.58
C ILE A 75 -5.10 28.85 9.56
N LEU A 76 -6.11 28.79 8.70
CA LEU A 76 -6.41 29.83 7.72
C LEU A 76 -7.49 30.77 8.27
N ASN A 77 -7.41 32.05 7.91
CA ASN A 77 -8.46 33.03 8.20
C ASN A 77 -9.29 33.28 6.92
N PRO A 78 -10.50 32.72 6.79
CA PRO A 78 -11.30 32.90 5.58
C PRO A 78 -11.68 34.37 5.32
N ILE A 79 -11.71 35.21 6.36
CA ILE A 79 -12.07 36.63 6.25
C ILE A 79 -11.01 37.43 5.48
N SER A 80 -9.73 37.05 5.56
CA SER A 80 -8.68 37.75 4.83
C SER A 80 -8.72 37.47 3.33
N GLY A 81 -9.43 36.42 2.90
CA GLY A 81 -9.38 35.92 1.52
C GLY A 81 -8.03 35.29 1.14
N ASP A 82 -7.11 35.15 2.10
CA ASP A 82 -5.76 34.66 1.89
C ASP A 82 -5.74 33.14 2.01
N PHE A 83 -6.32 32.49 1.01
CA PHE A 83 -6.32 31.04 0.86
C PHE A 83 -6.33 30.67 -0.63
N PRO A 84 -5.75 29.52 -1.02
CA PRO A 84 -5.58 29.19 -2.43
C PRO A 84 -6.91 29.05 -3.20
N SER A 85 -7.92 28.44 -2.58
CA SER A 85 -9.25 28.22 -3.17
C SER A 85 -10.26 27.67 -2.16
N LEU A 86 -11.55 27.69 -2.53
CA LEU A 86 -12.59 26.99 -1.78
C LEU A 86 -12.37 25.47 -1.74
N GLY A 87 -11.87 24.87 -2.81
CA GLY A 87 -11.55 23.43 -2.83
C GLY A 87 -10.48 23.07 -1.79
N ASN A 88 -9.49 23.94 -1.59
CA ASN A 88 -8.49 23.75 -0.54
C ASN A 88 -9.09 23.88 0.87
N LEU A 89 -9.93 24.90 1.10
CA LEU A 89 -10.53 25.13 2.42
C LEU A 89 -11.55 24.07 2.84
N THR A 90 -12.39 23.62 1.91
CA THR A 90 -13.59 22.82 2.23
C THR A 90 -13.39 21.32 2.01
N LEU A 91 -12.49 20.95 1.08
CA LEU A 91 -12.19 19.57 0.74
C LEU A 91 -10.79 19.14 1.16
N ALA A 92 -10.05 20.05 1.83
CA ALA A 92 -8.67 19.86 2.27
C ALA A 92 -7.71 19.48 1.12
N GLY A 93 -8.04 19.83 -0.13
CA GLY A 93 -7.27 19.47 -1.30
C GLY A 93 -6.07 20.40 -1.56
N ASP A 94 -4.93 19.82 -1.91
CA ASP A 94 -3.76 20.52 -2.43
C ASP A 94 -3.65 20.28 -3.95
N PHE A 95 -3.77 21.34 -4.74
CA PHE A 95 -3.93 21.27 -6.20
C PHE A 95 -2.64 21.72 -6.92
N PRO A 96 -1.64 20.84 -7.11
CA PRO A 96 -0.36 21.20 -7.71
C PRO A 96 -0.47 21.61 -9.18
N SER A 97 -1.53 21.19 -9.87
CA SER A 97 -1.86 21.62 -11.24
C SER A 97 -2.37 23.05 -11.33
N GLY A 98 -2.62 23.71 -10.19
CA GLY A 98 -2.95 25.12 -10.10
C GLY A 98 -4.42 25.42 -9.78
N ARG A 99 -4.74 26.72 -9.82
CA ARG A 99 -6.02 27.27 -9.35
C ARG A 99 -7.24 26.72 -10.09
N ASP A 100 -7.15 26.47 -11.39
CA ASP A 100 -8.29 26.02 -12.18
C ASP A 100 -8.82 24.65 -11.72
N ALA A 101 -7.92 23.72 -11.39
CA ALA A 101 -8.28 22.42 -10.83
C ALA A 101 -9.00 22.57 -9.48
N SER A 102 -8.56 23.53 -8.67
CA SER A 102 -9.15 23.79 -7.36
C SER A 102 -10.55 24.43 -7.43
N VAL A 103 -10.81 25.26 -8.46
CA VAL A 103 -12.15 25.80 -8.74
C VAL A 103 -13.08 24.70 -9.21
N MET A 104 -12.60 23.81 -10.09
CA MET A 104 -13.38 22.66 -10.54
C MET A 104 -13.73 21.72 -9.38
N ALA A 105 -12.80 21.47 -8.47
CA ALA A 105 -13.05 20.67 -7.26
C ALA A 105 -14.13 21.27 -6.35
N ALA A 106 -14.19 22.61 -6.24
CA ALA A 106 -15.18 23.31 -5.42
C ALA A 106 -16.63 23.17 -5.92
N VAL A 107 -16.85 22.64 -7.14
CA VAL A 107 -18.19 22.32 -7.65
C VAL A 107 -18.74 21.01 -7.05
N ASN A 108 -17.88 20.19 -6.41
CA ASN A 108 -18.33 18.96 -5.76
C ASN A 108 -19.33 19.29 -4.61
N PRO A 109 -20.48 18.59 -4.52
CA PRO A 109 -21.43 18.75 -3.41
C PRO A 109 -20.83 18.61 -2.00
N ASP A 110 -19.72 17.90 -1.87
CA ASP A 110 -18.92 17.78 -0.65
C ASP A 110 -18.39 19.14 -0.16
N ALA A 111 -18.10 20.07 -1.08
CA ALA A 111 -17.57 21.40 -0.76
C ALA A 111 -18.65 22.30 -0.14
N SER A 112 -19.92 22.07 -0.46
CA SER A 112 -21.07 22.80 0.09
C SER A 112 -21.76 22.07 1.24
N GLY A 113 -21.37 20.82 1.52
CA GLY A 113 -22.05 19.96 2.50
C GLY A 113 -23.41 19.43 2.03
N MET A 114 -23.72 19.52 0.74
CA MET A 114 -24.96 18.99 0.15
C MET A 114 -24.87 17.54 -0.28
N ALA A 115 -23.72 16.89 -0.08
CA ALA A 115 -23.56 15.48 -0.39
C ALA A 115 -24.35 14.61 0.59
N ASP A 116 -25.20 13.74 0.03
CA ASP A 116 -25.99 12.77 0.81
C ASP A 116 -25.09 11.69 1.45
N ARG A 117 -23.90 11.44 0.86
CA ARG A 117 -22.89 10.41 1.21
C ARG A 117 -23.40 8.99 1.52
N GLY A 118 -24.71 8.75 1.51
CA GLY A 118 -25.33 7.46 1.77
C GLY A 118 -24.86 6.81 3.09
N ASP A 119 -25.05 5.49 3.17
CA ASP A 119 -24.44 4.62 4.17
C ASP A 119 -23.02 4.19 3.75
N ASP A 120 -22.34 4.97 2.90
CA ASP A 120 -20.96 4.66 2.53
C ASP A 120 -20.10 4.83 3.77
N ASN A 121 -19.79 3.67 4.36
CA ASN A 121 -18.85 3.46 5.45
C ASN A 121 -17.70 4.45 5.32
N LEU A 122 -17.68 5.45 6.22
CA LEU A 122 -16.57 6.33 6.57
C LEU A 122 -15.30 5.93 5.81
N ASN A 123 -15.09 6.57 4.65
CA ASN A 123 -14.07 6.21 3.68
C ASN A 123 -12.79 5.81 4.39
N ARG A 124 -12.31 4.58 4.15
CA ARG A 124 -11.01 4.10 4.66
C ARG A 124 -9.92 4.92 3.98
N SER A 125 -9.62 6.08 4.56
CA SER A 125 -8.70 7.06 4.02
C SER A 125 -7.25 6.72 4.31
N VAL A 126 -6.97 5.59 4.96
CA VAL A 126 -5.63 5.11 5.27
C VAL A 126 -5.40 3.81 4.52
N LEU A 127 -4.35 3.76 3.72
CA LEU A 127 -3.94 2.61 2.94
C LEU A 127 -2.61 2.08 3.48
N LEU A 128 -2.59 0.83 3.91
CA LEU A 128 -1.37 0.09 4.20
C LEU A 128 -1.00 -0.74 2.97
N THR A 129 0.21 -0.55 2.46
CA THR A 129 0.79 -1.34 1.38
C THR A 129 1.91 -2.20 1.92
N ALA A 130 1.89 -3.51 1.66
CA ALA A 130 2.94 -4.43 2.06
C ALA A 130 3.35 -5.35 0.90
N VAL A 131 4.66 -5.59 0.78
CA VAL A 131 5.21 -6.60 -0.14
C VAL A 131 5.79 -7.73 0.70
N VAL A 132 5.22 -8.93 0.55
CA VAL A 132 5.56 -10.10 1.38
C VAL A 132 5.86 -11.32 0.53
N PRO A 133 6.67 -12.27 1.02
CA PRO A 133 6.82 -13.58 0.37
C PRO A 133 5.46 -14.26 0.21
N GLU A 134 5.20 -14.85 -0.96
CA GLU A 134 3.93 -15.51 -1.30
C GLU A 134 3.56 -16.61 -0.28
N GLU A 135 4.56 -17.33 0.23
CA GLU A 135 4.40 -18.36 1.28
C GLU A 135 3.90 -17.81 2.63
N GLN A 136 4.09 -16.53 2.88
CA GLN A 136 3.72 -15.85 4.13
C GLN A 136 2.59 -14.84 3.91
N GLY A 137 2.01 -14.78 2.71
CA GLY A 137 0.95 -13.85 2.35
C GLY A 137 -0.32 -14.00 3.20
N ASP A 138 -0.66 -15.22 3.59
CA ASP A 138 -1.83 -15.51 4.42
C ASP A 138 -1.62 -15.06 5.88
N LEU A 139 -0.41 -15.24 6.41
CA LEU A 139 -0.03 -14.74 7.74
C LEU A 139 -0.12 -13.21 7.80
N ALA A 140 0.44 -12.52 6.79
CA ALA A 140 0.37 -11.07 6.71
C ALA A 140 -1.09 -10.58 6.60
N THR A 141 -1.92 -11.29 5.83
CA THR A 141 -3.35 -11.01 5.68
C THR A 141 -4.11 -11.14 7.01
N GLU A 142 -3.82 -12.20 7.78
CA GLU A 142 -4.45 -12.43 9.08
C GLU A 142 -4.09 -11.35 10.08
N ILE A 143 -2.80 -10.97 10.14
CA ILE A 143 -2.33 -9.86 10.99
C ILE A 143 -3.10 -8.59 10.64
N ILE A 144 -3.16 -8.19 9.36
CA ILE A 144 -3.85 -6.97 8.91
C ILE A 144 -5.33 -6.99 9.33
N ARG A 145 -6.02 -8.10 9.12
CA ARG A 145 -7.43 -8.25 9.49
C ARG A 145 -7.66 -8.19 11.00
N SER A 146 -6.73 -8.71 11.80
CA SER A 146 -6.83 -8.67 13.27
C SER A 146 -6.82 -7.25 13.84
N TYR A 147 -6.26 -6.30 13.10
CA TYR A 147 -6.26 -4.87 13.43
C TYR A 147 -7.36 -4.09 12.68
N GLY A 148 -8.31 -4.77 12.04
CA GLY A 148 -9.45 -4.13 11.37
C GLY A 148 -9.19 -3.66 9.94
N GLY A 149 -8.06 -4.05 9.34
CA GLY A 149 -7.75 -3.78 7.94
C GLY A 149 -8.59 -4.64 6.98
N THR A 150 -9.03 -4.03 5.88
CA THR A 150 -9.74 -4.71 4.79
C THR A 150 -8.84 -4.74 3.56
N ILE A 151 -8.56 -5.94 3.06
CA ILE A 151 -7.70 -6.20 1.89
C ILE A 151 -8.56 -6.31 0.63
#